data_AF-A0A2D9C579-F1
#
_entry.id   AF-A0A2D9C579-F1
#
_cell.length_a   1.000
_cell.length_b   1.000
_cell.length_c   1.000
_cell.angle_alpha   90.00
_cell.angle_beta   90.00
_cell.angle_gamma   90.00
#
_symmetry.space_group_name_H-M   'P 1'
#
loop_
_entity.id
_entity.type
_entity.pdbx_description
1 polymer ?
#
loop_
_entity_poly.entity_id
_entity_poly.type
_entity_poly.pdbx_seq_one_letter_code
_entity_poly.pdbx_strand_id
1 'polypeptide(L)'
;MDHHSHSHLIHIRSKDCTSLTTGFNTHLQIELAEALELKLNHKFHISISSAEIPYVFYAVSSYLKSNEIEVDGNTSLVITDGNYDIYDLITVINSDATFPFSATFDHNTCKVTLTNTSVATKILNFDSENSRELAKMLGFDRVPTSVPAITNNVVASQGVVNLRPVHSMFLHSDLAATNVIVTREGSVQASIENILDKIPLGEVGPSQIITYDPYESAPFSTVLDVDAIRVFEISLRDQNARLIQLNETRYEISLLIQQIPIHEIESTISNRRSLNDIETAIPNRRSLLSDSTQQPQAVNVEKPHNTTLTNTVKSTDTPVLPRNPIPMPLNMPRVTNTVKRPRIDEDHLKKQEIDLQNALLYAASMGD
;
A
#
# COMPACT_ATOMS: atom_id res chain seq x y z
N MET A 1 -27.65 -25.00 25.15
CA MET A 1 -27.40 -23.56 25.09
C MET A 1 -27.01 -23.27 23.65
N ASP A 2 -27.77 -22.45 22.96
CA ASP A 2 -27.54 -22.17 21.55
C ASP A 2 -26.22 -21.39 21.38
N HIS A 3 -25.18 -22.08 20.93
CA HIS A 3 -23.89 -21.52 20.53
C HIS A 3 -24.00 -20.82 19.17
N HIS A 4 -25.02 -19.97 18.98
CA HIS A 4 -25.13 -19.20 17.76
C HIS A 4 -24.30 -17.93 17.91
N SER A 5 -23.12 -17.92 17.27
CA SER A 5 -22.36 -16.71 17.01
C SER A 5 -23.28 -15.72 16.27
N HIS A 6 -23.44 -14.52 16.82
CA HIS A 6 -24.26 -13.49 16.19
C HIS A 6 -23.39 -12.74 15.19
N SER A 7 -23.77 -12.77 13.92
CA SER A 7 -23.03 -12.12 12.85
C SER A 7 -23.89 -11.02 12.21
N HIS A 8 -23.22 -9.92 11.89
CA HIS A 8 -23.77 -8.80 11.14
C HIS A 8 -22.89 -8.56 9.93
N LEU A 9 -23.51 -8.46 8.76
CA LEU A 9 -22.84 -8.04 7.53
C LEU A 9 -23.23 -6.59 7.25
N ILE A 10 -22.23 -5.71 7.24
CA ILE A 10 -22.42 -4.28 6.96
C ILE A 10 -21.92 -4.01 5.55
N HIS A 11 -22.83 -3.64 4.65
CA HIS A 11 -22.48 -3.18 3.31
C HIS A 11 -22.30 -1.66 3.32
N ILE A 12 -21.07 -1.21 3.07
CA ILE A 12 -20.69 0.20 3.06
C ILE A 12 -20.58 0.64 1.61
N ARG A 13 -21.45 1.56 1.19
CA ARG A 13 -21.35 2.23 -0.11
C ARG A 13 -20.81 3.62 0.11
N SER A 14 -19.66 3.92 -0.47
CA SER A 14 -18.99 5.23 -0.33
C SER A 14 -19.89 6.45 -0.55
N LYS A 15 -20.87 6.34 -1.47
CA LYS A 15 -21.84 7.42 -1.77
C LYS A 15 -22.79 7.78 -0.62
N ASP A 16 -22.96 6.89 0.36
CA ASP A 16 -23.89 7.06 1.48
C ASP A 16 -23.16 7.48 2.77
N CYS A 17 -21.84 7.70 2.69
CA CYS A 17 -21.00 8.06 3.82
C CYS A 17 -20.56 9.53 3.75
N THR A 18 -20.25 10.11 4.90
CA THR A 18 -19.65 11.44 4.98
C THR A 18 -18.14 11.32 4.76
N SER A 19 -17.58 12.09 3.82
CA SER A 19 -16.12 12.20 3.69
C SER A 19 -15.56 13.10 4.79
N LEU A 20 -14.50 12.63 5.45
CA LEU A 20 -13.83 13.30 6.55
C LEU A 20 -12.61 14.13 6.11
N THR A 21 -12.04 13.84 4.93
CA THR A 21 -10.89 14.58 4.39
C THR A 21 -11.27 15.29 3.10
N THR A 22 -11.11 16.62 3.06
CA THR A 22 -11.36 17.42 1.86
C THR A 22 -10.51 16.93 0.69
N GLY A 23 -11.15 16.74 -0.47
CA GLY A 23 -10.47 16.29 -1.69
C GLY A 23 -10.10 14.82 -1.69
N PHE A 24 -10.68 14.01 -0.80
CA PHE A 24 -10.58 12.54 -0.80
C PHE A 24 -11.97 11.94 -0.59
N ASN A 25 -12.28 10.88 -1.32
CA ASN A 25 -13.53 10.13 -1.19
C ASN A 25 -13.34 8.77 -0.49
N THR A 26 -12.18 8.55 0.12
CA THR A 26 -11.79 7.27 0.73
C THR A 26 -11.61 7.31 2.24
N HIS A 27 -11.73 8.48 2.87
CA HIS A 27 -11.76 8.63 4.32
C HIS A 27 -13.18 8.94 4.74
N LEU A 28 -13.88 7.93 5.25
CA LEU A 28 -15.32 7.93 5.41
C LEU A 28 -15.70 7.75 6.87
N GLN A 29 -16.73 8.48 7.29
CA GLN A 29 -17.50 8.19 8.49
C GLN A 29 -18.72 7.35 8.13
N ILE A 30 -18.92 6.27 8.87
CA ILE A 30 -20.07 5.41 8.81
C ILE A 30 -20.90 5.63 10.07
N GLU A 31 -22.19 5.92 9.91
CA GLU A 31 -23.17 5.91 10.99
C GLU A 31 -24.24 4.85 10.70
N LEU A 32 -24.35 3.89 11.62
CA LEU A 32 -25.40 2.88 11.59
C LEU A 32 -26.69 3.47 12.17
N ALA A 33 -27.83 3.14 11.56
CA ALA A 33 -29.13 3.56 12.07
C ALA A 33 -29.43 3.00 13.47
N GLU A 34 -28.95 1.78 13.74
CA GLU A 34 -29.02 1.12 15.04
C GLU A 34 -27.62 0.68 15.46
N ALA A 35 -27.31 0.84 16.75
CA ALA A 35 -26.04 0.40 17.30
C ALA A 35 -26.00 -1.13 17.39
N LEU A 36 -24.85 -1.71 17.06
CA LEU A 36 -24.57 -3.12 17.35
C LEU A 36 -24.09 -3.20 18.79
N GLU A 37 -24.95 -3.70 19.68
CA GLU A 37 -24.65 -3.88 21.09
C GLU A 37 -23.93 -5.21 21.34
N LEU A 38 -22.87 -5.16 22.14
CA LEU A 38 -22.11 -6.34 22.55
C LEU A 38 -22.90 -7.15 23.56
N LYS A 39 -23.02 -8.45 23.31
CA LYS A 39 -23.61 -9.38 24.29
C LYS A 39 -22.66 -9.61 25.45
N LEU A 40 -23.24 -9.81 26.63
CA LEU A 40 -22.49 -10.18 27.83
C LEU A 40 -21.60 -11.39 27.54
N ASN A 41 -20.34 -11.33 27.98
CA ASN A 41 -19.32 -12.37 27.80
C ASN A 41 -18.96 -12.68 26.33
N HIS A 42 -19.15 -11.72 25.41
CA HIS A 42 -18.67 -11.81 24.03
C HIS A 42 -17.61 -10.76 23.75
N LYS A 43 -16.91 -10.92 22.62
CA LYS A 43 -16.11 -9.87 21.99
C LYS A 43 -16.54 -9.71 20.54
N PHE A 44 -16.45 -8.48 20.03
CA PHE A 44 -16.60 -8.23 18.61
C PHE A 44 -15.33 -8.68 17.87
N HIS A 45 -15.52 -9.37 16.76
CA HIS A 45 -14.51 -9.64 15.75
C HIS A 45 -14.96 -8.96 14.47
N ILE A 46 -14.08 -8.16 13.87
CA ILE A 46 -14.32 -7.51 12.60
C ILE A 46 -13.38 -8.08 11.55
N SER A 47 -13.90 -8.35 10.35
CA SER A 47 -13.10 -8.68 9.17
C SER A 47 -13.71 -8.01 7.94
N ILE A 48 -12.91 -7.84 6.89
CA ILE A 48 -13.48 -7.59 5.57
C ILE A 48 -14.22 -8.87 5.14
N SER A 49 -15.36 -8.71 4.49
CA SER A 49 -16.08 -9.79 3.80
C SER A 49 -15.90 -9.70 2.30
N SER A 50 -15.90 -8.48 1.74
CA SER A 50 -15.62 -8.25 0.33
C SER A 50 -15.30 -6.77 0.06
N ALA A 51 -14.65 -6.48 -1.07
CA ALA A 51 -14.52 -5.12 -1.58
C ALA A 51 -14.59 -5.08 -3.11
N GLU A 52 -15.24 -4.04 -3.63
CA GLU A 52 -15.31 -3.71 -5.06
C GLU A 52 -14.89 -2.25 -5.25
N ILE A 53 -13.64 -2.05 -5.70
CA ILE A 53 -13.02 -0.72 -5.76
C ILE A 53 -12.55 -0.44 -7.19
N PRO A 54 -13.08 0.58 -7.87
CA PRO A 54 -12.58 0.97 -9.18
C PRO A 54 -11.12 1.43 -9.11
N TYR A 55 -10.26 0.87 -9.96
CA TYR A 55 -8.91 1.38 -10.17
C TYR A 55 -8.99 2.64 -11.01
N VAL A 56 -9.10 3.78 -10.34
CA VAL A 56 -9.19 5.09 -10.99
C VAL A 56 -8.21 6.11 -10.45
N PHE A 57 -7.45 5.78 -9.40
CA PHE A 57 -6.38 6.65 -8.92
C PHE A 57 -5.23 6.72 -9.93
N TYR A 58 -4.46 7.79 -9.87
CA TYR A 58 -3.37 8.06 -10.80
C TYR A 58 -2.01 7.68 -10.20
N ALA A 59 -1.23 6.89 -10.94
CA ALA A 59 0.14 6.56 -10.59
C ALA A 59 1.06 7.78 -10.59
N VAL A 60 0.92 8.65 -11.59
CA VAL A 60 1.55 9.97 -11.63
C VAL A 60 0.54 10.98 -11.10
N SER A 61 0.77 11.54 -9.91
CA SER A 61 -0.10 12.57 -9.35
C SER A 61 0.57 13.49 -8.36
N SER A 62 0.02 14.70 -8.28
CA SER A 62 0.31 15.68 -7.22
C SER A 62 0.08 15.13 -5.80
N TYR A 63 -0.96 14.32 -5.60
CA TYR A 63 -1.26 13.70 -4.30
C TYR A 63 -0.18 12.71 -3.85
N LEU A 64 0.36 11.94 -4.79
CA LEU A 64 1.46 11.01 -4.52
C LEU A 64 2.83 11.71 -4.58
N LYS A 65 2.89 12.99 -4.97
CA LYS A 65 4.14 13.73 -5.26
C LYS A 65 5.01 12.97 -6.27
N SER A 66 4.35 12.41 -7.28
CA SER A 66 4.96 11.57 -8.33
C SER A 66 4.86 12.20 -9.71
N ASN A 67 4.66 13.52 -9.78
CA ASN A 67 4.42 14.26 -11.02
C ASN A 67 5.46 15.35 -11.28
N GLU A 68 6.47 15.55 -10.43
CA GLU A 68 7.45 16.62 -10.59
C GLU A 68 8.89 16.10 -10.57
N ILE A 69 9.80 16.82 -11.23
CA ILE A 69 11.26 16.72 -11.02
C ILE A 69 11.83 18.13 -10.86
N GLU A 70 12.61 18.30 -9.80
CA GLU A 70 13.39 19.51 -9.52
C GLU A 70 14.80 19.38 -10.10
N VAL A 71 15.28 20.46 -10.73
CA VAL A 71 16.65 20.61 -11.23
C VAL A 71 17.24 21.89 -10.67
N ASP A 72 18.47 21.82 -10.17
CA ASP A 72 19.18 22.92 -9.52
C ASP A 72 18.35 23.59 -8.39
N GLY A 73 17.56 22.79 -7.68
CA GLY A 73 16.69 23.22 -6.57
C GLY A 73 15.38 23.89 -6.98
N ASN A 74 14.98 23.84 -8.26
CA ASN A 74 13.73 24.42 -8.74
C ASN A 74 12.90 23.40 -9.53
N THR A 75 11.57 23.44 -9.40
CA THR A 75 10.66 22.62 -10.23
C THR A 75 10.94 22.89 -11.71
N SER A 76 11.33 21.84 -12.43
CA SER A 76 11.79 21.93 -13.84
C SER A 76 11.01 21.02 -14.78
N LEU A 77 10.29 20.04 -14.25
CA LEU A 77 9.36 19.19 -14.99
C LEU A 77 8.09 19.05 -14.16
N VAL A 78 6.94 19.27 -14.79
CA VAL A 78 5.62 19.01 -14.19
C VAL A 78 4.80 18.17 -15.16
N ILE A 79 4.58 16.93 -14.79
CA ILE A 79 3.74 15.98 -15.53
C ILE A 79 2.30 16.15 -15.05
N THR A 80 1.35 16.06 -15.98
CA THR A 80 -0.08 16.10 -15.62
C THR A 80 -0.46 14.82 -14.87
N ASP A 81 -1.39 14.93 -13.93
CA ASP A 81 -1.90 13.77 -13.19
C ASP A 81 -2.53 12.75 -14.16
N GLY A 82 -2.14 11.47 -14.04
CA GLY A 82 -2.58 10.44 -14.96
C GLY A 82 -1.96 9.06 -14.74
N ASN A 83 -2.43 8.10 -15.55
CA ASN A 83 -1.82 6.79 -15.68
C ASN A 83 -1.13 6.71 -17.03
N TYR A 84 0.16 6.44 -17.02
CA TYR A 84 1.01 6.41 -18.21
C TYR A 84 1.63 5.03 -18.35
N ASP A 85 1.77 4.55 -19.59
CA ASP A 85 2.83 3.59 -19.86
C ASP A 85 4.18 4.30 -19.96
N ILE A 86 5.28 3.54 -20.02
CA ILE A 86 6.62 4.13 -20.04
C ILE A 86 6.91 4.90 -21.32
N TYR A 87 6.32 4.53 -22.46
CA TYR A 87 6.55 5.21 -23.73
C TYR A 87 5.81 6.55 -23.79
N ASP A 88 4.57 6.58 -23.29
CA ASP A 88 3.80 7.82 -23.12
C ASP A 88 4.51 8.76 -22.15
N LEU A 89 5.00 8.24 -21.02
CA LEU A 89 5.70 9.04 -20.03
C LEU A 89 6.99 9.67 -20.59
N ILE A 90 7.80 8.90 -21.31
CA ILE A 90 9.01 9.40 -21.99
C ILE A 90 8.66 10.46 -23.03
N THR A 91 7.55 10.27 -23.76
CA THR A 91 7.07 11.26 -24.74
C THR A 91 6.69 12.56 -24.05
N VAL A 92 5.99 12.50 -22.92
CA VAL A 92 5.62 13.69 -22.14
C VAL A 92 6.87 14.40 -21.63
N ILE A 93 7.84 13.67 -21.05
CA ILE A 93 9.11 14.24 -20.56
C ILE A 93 9.86 14.97 -21.68
N ASN A 94 9.99 14.33 -22.85
CA ASN A 94 10.69 14.92 -24.00
C ASN A 94 9.93 16.07 -24.67
N SER A 95 8.62 16.18 -24.42
CA SER A 95 7.81 17.29 -24.95
C SER A 95 7.98 18.57 -24.13
N ASP A 96 8.48 18.48 -22.89
CA ASP A 96 8.71 19.64 -22.03
C ASP A 96 10.05 20.32 -22.36
N ALA A 97 9.99 21.39 -23.15
CA ALA A 97 11.16 22.17 -23.53
C ALA A 97 11.81 22.95 -22.36
N THR A 98 11.15 23.05 -21.21
CA THR A 98 11.71 23.69 -20.01
C THR A 98 12.54 22.73 -19.16
N PHE A 99 12.31 21.42 -19.32
CA PHE A 99 13.10 20.40 -18.65
C PHE A 99 14.45 20.22 -19.37
N PRO A 100 15.61 20.44 -18.71
CA PRO A 100 16.92 20.45 -19.36
C PRO A 100 17.48 19.05 -19.64
N PHE A 101 16.61 18.04 -19.79
CA PHE A 101 16.98 16.66 -20.07
C PHE A 101 16.02 16.05 -21.10
N SER A 102 16.55 15.22 -21.99
CA SER A 102 15.76 14.27 -22.76
C SER A 102 15.83 12.89 -22.12
N ALA A 103 14.75 12.13 -22.15
CA ALA A 103 14.65 10.78 -21.61
C ALA A 103 14.59 9.73 -22.73
N THR A 104 15.21 8.58 -22.50
CA THR A 104 15.04 7.37 -23.30
C THR A 104 14.77 6.17 -22.40
N PHE A 105 14.09 5.16 -22.94
CA PHE A 105 13.80 3.91 -22.24
C PHE A 105 14.34 2.73 -23.05
N ASP A 106 15.07 1.84 -22.37
CA ASP A 106 15.52 0.57 -22.94
C ASP A 106 14.63 -0.57 -22.45
N HIS A 107 13.83 -1.13 -23.35
CA HIS A 107 12.93 -2.24 -23.09
C HIS A 107 13.64 -3.51 -22.58
N ASN A 108 14.89 -3.74 -22.99
CA ASN A 108 15.58 -4.98 -22.62
C ASN A 108 16.11 -4.93 -21.18
N THR A 109 16.55 -3.75 -20.73
CA THR A 109 17.03 -3.56 -19.36
C THR A 109 15.96 -3.00 -18.43
N CYS A 110 14.83 -2.55 -18.98
CA CYS A 110 13.77 -1.81 -18.29
C CYS A 110 14.28 -0.55 -17.58
N LYS A 111 15.26 0.13 -18.16
CA LYS A 111 15.93 1.30 -17.57
C LYS A 111 15.65 2.59 -18.33
N VAL A 112 15.62 3.69 -17.59
CA VAL A 112 15.51 5.04 -18.14
C VAL A 112 16.87 5.70 -18.14
N THR A 113 17.20 6.40 -19.22
CA THR A 113 18.39 7.24 -19.32
C THR A 113 17.96 8.69 -19.54
N LEU A 114 18.41 9.60 -18.67
CA LEU A 114 18.26 11.03 -18.86
C LEU A 114 19.55 11.59 -19.45
N THR A 115 19.43 12.38 -20.51
CA THR A 115 20.55 13.03 -21.20
C THR A 115 20.42 14.54 -21.01
N ASN A 116 21.40 15.17 -20.35
CA ASN A 116 21.44 16.61 -20.15
C ASN A 116 21.60 17.31 -21.51
N THR A 117 20.59 18.11 -21.88
CA THR A 117 20.54 18.87 -23.13
C THR A 117 21.04 20.31 -22.96
N SER A 118 21.36 20.71 -21.72
CA SER A 118 21.92 22.01 -21.39
C SER A 118 23.41 22.10 -21.68
N VAL A 119 23.89 23.33 -21.90
CA VAL A 119 25.32 23.65 -21.99
C VAL A 119 25.99 23.76 -20.62
N ALA A 120 25.21 23.71 -19.53
CA ALA A 120 25.69 23.75 -18.16
C ALA A 120 25.50 22.39 -17.46
N THR A 121 26.33 22.12 -16.45
CA THR A 121 26.08 21.03 -15.51
C THR A 121 24.76 21.26 -14.79
N LYS A 122 23.96 20.20 -14.66
CA LYS A 122 22.65 20.23 -14.00
C LYS A 122 22.61 19.25 -12.85
N ILE A 123 21.94 19.61 -11.76
CA ILE A 123 21.74 18.74 -10.61
C ILE A 123 20.29 18.29 -10.58
N LEU A 124 20.05 16.99 -10.76
CA LEU A 124 18.74 16.37 -10.55
C LEU A 124 18.52 16.15 -9.06
N ASN A 125 17.51 16.80 -8.48
CA ASN A 125 17.23 16.75 -7.04
C ASN A 125 16.30 15.57 -6.68
N PHE A 126 16.71 14.33 -6.95
CA PHE A 126 15.88 13.13 -6.75
C PHE A 126 15.55 12.80 -5.28
N ASP A 127 16.21 13.42 -4.32
CA ASP A 127 15.93 13.30 -2.89
C ASP A 127 14.85 14.27 -2.39
N SER A 128 14.59 15.34 -3.16
CA SER A 128 13.56 16.34 -2.84
C SER A 128 12.19 15.71 -2.67
N GLU A 129 11.34 16.33 -1.86
CA GLU A 129 10.01 15.82 -1.56
C GLU A 129 9.14 15.68 -2.82
N ASN A 130 9.26 16.62 -3.76
CA ASN A 130 8.46 16.64 -4.98
C ASN A 130 9.02 15.74 -6.09
N SER A 131 10.32 15.41 -6.07
CA SER A 131 10.94 14.58 -7.11
C SER A 131 11.03 13.10 -6.74
N ARG A 132 11.08 12.76 -5.45
CA ARG A 132 11.49 11.42 -5.00
C ARG A 132 10.62 10.28 -5.52
N GLU A 133 9.31 10.48 -5.66
CA GLU A 133 8.43 9.37 -6.07
C GLU A 133 8.46 9.18 -7.58
N LEU A 134 8.50 10.26 -8.37
CA LEU A 134 8.70 10.15 -9.81
C LEU A 134 10.09 9.57 -10.14
N ALA A 135 11.13 10.01 -9.44
CA ALA A 135 12.49 9.45 -9.57
C ALA A 135 12.49 7.94 -9.29
N LYS A 136 11.86 7.51 -8.19
CA LYS A 136 11.72 6.10 -7.83
C LYS A 136 10.92 5.31 -8.87
N MET A 137 9.85 5.88 -9.42
CA MET A 137 9.07 5.25 -10.49
C MET A 137 9.89 5.04 -11.77
N LEU A 138 10.80 5.96 -12.07
CA LEU A 138 11.74 5.87 -13.20
C LEU A 138 12.98 5.01 -12.88
N GLY A 139 13.10 4.50 -11.64
CA GLY A 139 14.18 3.61 -11.21
C GLY A 139 15.44 4.31 -10.71
N PHE A 140 15.40 5.62 -10.43
CA PHE A 140 16.53 6.36 -9.85
C PHE A 140 16.53 6.27 -8.32
N ASP A 141 17.73 6.22 -7.74
CA ASP A 141 17.90 6.33 -6.30
C ASP A 141 17.59 7.74 -5.79
N ARG A 142 17.19 7.85 -4.52
CA ARG A 142 16.80 9.11 -3.87
C ARG A 142 18.02 9.93 -3.43
N VAL A 143 18.88 10.28 -4.39
CA VAL A 143 20.13 11.02 -4.16
C VAL A 143 20.29 12.10 -5.22
N PRO A 144 20.68 13.34 -4.85
CA PRO A 144 21.01 14.37 -5.83
C PRO A 144 22.07 13.88 -6.82
N THR A 145 21.81 14.05 -8.11
CA THR A 145 22.71 13.57 -9.16
C THR A 145 23.16 14.70 -10.06
N SER A 146 24.46 14.97 -10.06
CA SER A 146 25.09 15.96 -10.93
C SER A 146 25.40 15.35 -12.30
N VAL A 147 24.89 15.97 -13.37
CA VAL A 147 25.07 15.52 -14.75
C VAL A 147 25.83 16.60 -15.54
N PRO A 148 27.09 16.35 -15.96
CA PRO A 148 27.91 17.31 -16.70
C PRO A 148 27.32 17.71 -18.05
N ALA A 149 27.80 18.83 -18.60
CA ALA A 149 27.51 19.25 -19.97
C ALA A 149 28.35 18.45 -21.00
N ILE A 150 27.73 18.11 -22.14
CA ILE A 150 28.33 17.80 -23.45
C ILE A 150 29.22 16.52 -23.57
N THR A 151 29.77 15.93 -22.50
CA THR A 151 30.49 14.64 -22.55
C THR A 151 30.08 13.72 -21.41
N ASN A 152 29.62 12.49 -21.71
CA ASN A 152 29.00 11.57 -20.74
C ASN A 152 27.85 12.23 -19.97
N ASN A 153 27.08 13.07 -20.67
CA ASN A 153 25.97 13.89 -20.18
C ASN A 153 24.73 13.06 -19.84
N VAL A 154 24.90 11.79 -19.49
CA VAL A 154 23.79 10.86 -19.26
C VAL A 154 23.83 10.36 -17.83
N VAL A 155 22.64 10.13 -17.28
CA VAL A 155 22.44 9.34 -16.08
C VAL A 155 21.43 8.25 -16.40
N ALA A 156 21.83 7.00 -16.20
CA ALA A 156 20.95 5.85 -16.32
C ALA A 156 20.41 5.47 -14.93
N SER A 157 19.17 5.00 -14.88
CA SER A 157 18.52 4.53 -13.66
C SER A 157 19.29 3.33 -13.07
N GLN A 158 19.48 3.34 -11.75
CA GLN A 158 20.11 2.24 -11.02
C GLN A 158 19.20 1.02 -10.99
N GLY A 159 17.91 1.25 -10.70
CA GLY A 159 16.83 0.28 -10.74
C GLY A 159 16.12 0.23 -12.09
N VAL A 160 15.11 -0.65 -12.14
CA VAL A 160 14.17 -0.76 -13.25
C VAL A 160 12.97 0.16 -13.04
N VAL A 161 12.31 0.52 -14.14
CA VAL A 161 11.05 1.28 -14.10
C VAL A 161 9.97 0.50 -13.34
N ASN A 162 9.29 1.18 -12.43
CA ASN A 162 8.08 0.70 -11.78
C ASN A 162 7.03 1.84 -11.73
N LEU A 163 6.11 1.82 -12.71
CA LEU A 163 5.04 2.82 -12.81
C LEU A 163 3.81 2.48 -11.95
N ARG A 164 3.92 1.51 -11.02
CA ARG A 164 2.87 1.16 -10.07
C ARG A 164 3.33 1.51 -8.66
N PRO A 165 3.29 2.79 -8.25
CA PRO A 165 3.75 3.18 -6.92
C PRO A 165 2.89 2.53 -5.83
N VAL A 166 1.57 2.40 -6.02
CA VAL A 166 0.68 1.69 -5.10
C VAL A 166 0.58 0.22 -5.52
N HIS A 167 0.86 -0.71 -4.60
CA HIS A 167 0.82 -2.16 -4.87
C HIS A 167 -0.31 -2.87 -4.11
N SER A 168 -0.71 -2.28 -2.99
CA SER A 168 -1.81 -2.74 -2.15
C SER A 168 -2.44 -1.54 -1.48
N MET A 169 -3.73 -1.67 -1.20
CA MET A 169 -4.46 -0.75 -0.35
C MET A 169 -4.61 -1.38 1.03
N PHE A 170 -4.52 -0.58 2.07
CA PHE A 170 -4.79 -0.99 3.44
C PHE A 170 -6.09 -0.34 3.86
N LEU A 171 -7.04 -1.15 4.34
CA LEU A 171 -8.25 -0.64 4.95
C LEU A 171 -7.94 -0.34 6.41
N HIS A 172 -7.92 0.93 6.76
CA HIS A 172 -7.80 1.37 8.14
C HIS A 172 -9.18 1.58 8.75
N SER A 173 -9.29 1.40 10.06
CA SER A 173 -10.46 1.81 10.83
C SER A 173 -10.07 2.26 12.23
N ASP A 174 -10.77 3.23 12.79
CA ASP A 174 -10.64 3.63 14.19
C ASP A 174 -11.13 2.55 15.18
N LEU A 175 -11.90 1.56 14.71
CA LEU A 175 -12.28 0.39 15.49
C LEU A 175 -11.12 -0.59 15.72
N ALA A 176 -10.15 -0.67 14.80
CA ALA A 176 -9.14 -1.73 14.83
C ALA A 176 -8.18 -1.57 16.02
N ALA A 177 -7.99 -2.65 16.78
CA ALA A 177 -7.10 -2.69 17.94
C ALA A 177 -5.77 -3.39 17.62
N THR A 178 -4.67 -2.61 17.64
CA THR A 178 -3.25 -2.92 17.88
C THR A 178 -2.58 -4.24 17.41
N ASN A 179 -3.21 -5.07 16.58
CA ASN A 179 -2.72 -6.41 16.22
C ASN A 179 -2.00 -6.46 14.87
N VAL A 180 -1.97 -5.38 14.09
CA VAL A 180 -1.21 -5.30 12.84
C VAL A 180 0.11 -4.58 13.08
N ILE A 181 1.21 -5.27 12.77
CA ILE A 181 2.56 -4.76 12.87
C ILE A 181 3.08 -4.50 11.46
N VAL A 182 3.56 -3.29 11.19
CA VAL A 182 4.19 -2.95 9.91
C VAL A 182 5.65 -2.55 10.09
N THR A 183 6.43 -2.74 9.02
CA THR A 183 7.80 -2.22 8.90
C THR A 183 7.77 -0.92 8.12
N ARG A 184 8.37 0.14 8.68
CA ARG A 184 8.55 1.42 7.98
C ARG A 184 10.02 1.79 7.94
N GLU A 185 10.44 2.35 6.82
CA GLU A 185 11.77 2.94 6.67
C GLU A 185 11.95 4.07 7.70
N GLY A 186 13.03 4.04 8.47
CA GLY A 186 13.34 5.08 9.47
C GLY A 186 12.68 4.92 10.84
N SER A 187 11.80 3.95 11.07
CA SER A 187 11.27 3.63 12.40
C SER A 187 12.07 2.50 13.05
N VAL A 188 12.73 2.76 14.18
CA VAL A 188 13.43 1.72 14.97
C VAL A 188 12.44 0.83 15.73
N GLN A 189 11.19 1.26 15.87
CA GLN A 189 10.09 0.53 16.49
C GLN A 189 9.14 0.01 15.42
N ALA A 190 8.71 -1.24 15.55
CA ALA A 190 7.64 -1.79 14.74
C ALA A 190 6.39 -0.91 14.92
N SER A 191 5.82 -0.39 13.82
CA SER A 191 4.66 0.49 13.90
C SER A 191 3.42 -0.37 13.98
N ILE A 192 2.74 -0.31 15.11
CA ILE A 192 1.42 -0.92 15.27
C ILE A 192 0.41 0.00 14.58
N GLU A 193 -0.39 -0.54 13.66
CA GLU A 193 -1.35 0.23 12.89
C GLU A 193 -2.76 -0.34 12.97
N ASN A 194 -3.74 0.54 12.87
CA ASN A 194 -5.16 0.19 12.93
C ASN A 194 -5.67 -0.24 11.54
N ILE A 195 -5.11 -1.34 11.04
CA ILE A 195 -5.44 -1.94 9.74
C ILE A 195 -6.42 -3.09 9.95
N LEU A 196 -7.53 -3.07 9.24
CA LEU A 196 -8.51 -4.15 9.17
C LEU A 196 -8.09 -5.23 8.18
N ASP A 197 -7.54 -4.86 7.02
CA ASP A 197 -7.00 -5.83 6.06
C ASP A 197 -6.12 -5.17 4.99
N LYS A 198 -5.38 -6.00 4.26
CA LYS A 198 -4.63 -5.63 3.04
C LYS A 198 -5.40 -6.10 1.81
N ILE A 199 -5.81 -5.15 0.98
CA ILE A 199 -6.43 -5.37 -0.32
C ILE A 199 -5.34 -5.33 -1.41
N PRO A 200 -4.89 -6.47 -1.96
CA PRO A 200 -3.94 -6.48 -3.06
C PRO A 200 -4.58 -5.93 -4.34
N LEU A 201 -3.83 -5.15 -5.13
CA LEU A 201 -4.33 -4.66 -6.42
C LEU A 201 -4.31 -5.74 -7.51
N GLY A 202 -3.46 -6.76 -7.36
CA GLY A 202 -3.28 -7.82 -8.36
C GLY A 202 -2.81 -7.30 -9.72
N GLU A 203 -3.31 -7.89 -10.79
CA GLU A 203 -3.00 -7.51 -12.18
C GLU A 203 -3.94 -6.45 -12.75
N VAL A 204 -4.78 -5.85 -11.90
CA VAL A 204 -5.82 -4.91 -12.32
C VAL A 204 -5.19 -3.63 -12.90
N GLY A 205 -5.63 -3.27 -14.09
CA GLY A 205 -5.23 -2.06 -14.79
C GLY A 205 -6.14 -0.87 -14.51
N PRO A 206 -5.76 0.35 -14.94
CA PRO A 206 -6.63 1.51 -14.89
C PRO A 206 -8.00 1.25 -15.51
N SER A 207 -9.05 1.82 -14.93
CA SER A 207 -10.47 1.67 -15.33
C SER A 207 -11.08 0.28 -15.13
N GLN A 208 -10.38 -0.65 -14.48
CA GLN A 208 -10.93 -1.94 -14.08
C GLN A 208 -11.39 -1.91 -12.61
N ILE A 209 -12.08 -2.95 -12.16
CA ILE A 209 -12.55 -3.09 -10.78
C ILE A 209 -11.62 -4.04 -10.04
N ILE A 210 -11.12 -3.59 -8.89
CA ILE A 210 -10.41 -4.42 -7.91
C ILE A 210 -11.48 -5.13 -7.10
N THR A 211 -11.57 -6.45 -7.28
CA THR A 211 -12.44 -7.33 -6.49
C THR A 211 -11.60 -8.05 -5.45
N TYR A 212 -12.01 -7.98 -4.19
CA TYR A 212 -11.33 -8.65 -3.10
C TYR A 212 -12.29 -9.52 -2.30
N ASP A 213 -11.93 -10.79 -2.13
CA ASP A 213 -12.58 -11.76 -1.27
C ASP A 213 -11.50 -12.38 -0.35
N PRO A 214 -11.50 -12.07 0.96
CA PRO A 214 -10.49 -12.54 1.89
C PRO A 214 -10.55 -14.06 2.13
N TYR A 215 -11.69 -14.71 1.88
CA TYR A 215 -11.84 -16.15 2.09
C TYR A 215 -10.98 -16.99 1.14
N GLU A 216 -10.54 -16.40 0.03
CA GLU A 216 -9.64 -17.05 -0.92
C GLU A 216 -8.15 -16.92 -0.55
N SER A 217 -7.78 -15.99 0.33
CA SER A 217 -6.37 -15.61 0.57
C SER A 217 -5.87 -15.89 1.98
N ALA A 218 -6.68 -15.60 2.99
CA ALA A 218 -6.59 -16.01 4.40
C ALA A 218 -7.44 -14.99 5.19
N PRO A 219 -8.55 -15.39 5.80
CA PRO A 219 -9.38 -14.45 6.53
C PRO A 219 -8.61 -13.90 7.75
N PHE A 220 -8.42 -12.58 7.78
CA PHE A 220 -7.89 -11.87 8.93
C PHE A 220 -9.05 -11.24 9.70
N SER A 221 -9.02 -11.32 11.03
CA SER A 221 -10.01 -10.65 11.88
C SER A 221 -9.34 -9.94 13.04
N THR A 222 -9.88 -8.79 13.41
CA THR A 222 -9.42 -7.99 14.54
C THR A 222 -10.45 -8.03 15.65
N VAL A 223 -9.99 -8.23 16.88
CA VAL A 223 -10.84 -8.18 18.07
C VAL A 223 -11.02 -6.72 18.46
N LEU A 224 -12.27 -6.32 18.73
CA LEU A 224 -12.59 -4.97 19.16
C LEU A 224 -12.84 -4.92 20.66
N ASP A 225 -12.39 -3.84 21.29
CA ASP A 225 -12.59 -3.58 22.71
C ASP A 225 -13.58 -2.43 22.92
N VAL A 226 -14.80 -2.62 22.40
CA VAL A 226 -15.91 -1.66 22.50
C VAL A 226 -17.21 -2.40 22.86
N ASP A 227 -18.06 -1.75 23.65
CA ASP A 227 -19.36 -2.33 24.07
C ASP A 227 -20.45 -2.15 23.02
N ALA A 228 -20.32 -1.16 22.14
CA ALA A 228 -21.26 -0.90 21.06
C ALA A 228 -20.58 -0.29 19.84
N ILE A 229 -21.10 -0.59 18.65
CA ILE A 229 -20.63 0.01 17.39
C ILE A 229 -21.80 0.74 16.75
N ARG A 230 -21.67 2.06 16.61
CA ARG A 230 -22.68 2.90 15.93
C ARG A 230 -22.05 3.83 14.92
N VAL A 231 -21.01 4.53 15.32
CA VAL A 231 -20.24 5.44 14.45
C VAL A 231 -18.80 4.96 14.43
N PHE A 232 -18.23 4.89 13.24
CA PHE A 232 -16.83 4.54 13.05
C PHE A 232 -16.29 5.13 11.76
N GLU A 233 -14.97 5.13 11.64
CA GLU A 233 -14.24 5.64 10.49
C GLU A 233 -13.59 4.50 9.74
N ILE A 234 -13.54 4.62 8.41
CA ILE A 234 -12.65 3.80 7.57
C ILE A 234 -11.83 4.68 6.65
N SER A 235 -10.60 4.25 6.35
CA SER A 235 -9.82 4.88 5.26
C SER A 235 -9.09 3.88 4.38
N LEU A 236 -9.03 4.14 3.07
CA LEU A 236 -8.16 3.41 2.15
C LEU A 236 -6.83 4.15 2.01
N ARG A 237 -5.74 3.46 2.33
CA ARG A 237 -4.38 4.01 2.30
C ARG A 237 -3.42 3.15 1.48
N ASP A 238 -2.39 3.77 0.92
CA ASP A 238 -1.29 3.05 0.27
C ASP A 238 -0.33 2.41 1.30
N GLN A 239 0.69 1.71 0.83
CA GLN A 239 1.72 1.10 1.70
C GLN A 239 2.60 2.11 2.45
N ASN A 240 2.49 3.40 2.15
CA ASN A 240 3.16 4.48 2.87
C ASN A 240 2.19 5.25 3.79
N ALA A 241 0.99 4.69 4.01
CA ALA A 241 -0.12 5.27 4.76
C ALA A 241 -0.65 6.61 4.25
N ARG A 242 -0.43 6.93 2.98
CA ARG A 242 -1.06 8.07 2.29
C ARG A 242 -2.47 7.68 1.89
N LEU A 243 -3.42 8.60 2.04
CA LEU A 243 -4.78 8.40 1.57
C LEU A 243 -4.79 8.23 0.04
N ILE A 244 -5.64 7.32 -0.44
CA ILE A 244 -5.83 7.10 -1.88
C ILE A 244 -7.00 7.98 -2.33
N GLN A 245 -6.85 8.76 -3.39
CA GLN A 245 -7.96 9.47 -4.01
C GLN A 245 -8.49 8.65 -5.19
N LEU A 246 -9.73 8.16 -5.09
CA LEU A 246 -10.40 7.41 -6.16
C LEU A 246 -11.13 8.35 -7.14
N ASN A 247 -10.64 9.56 -7.33
CA ASN A 247 -11.18 10.56 -8.26
C ASN A 247 -12.70 10.69 -8.18
N GLU A 248 -13.23 10.78 -6.95
CA GLU A 248 -14.67 10.88 -6.65
C GLU A 248 -15.53 9.70 -7.14
N THR A 249 -14.90 8.59 -7.54
CA THR A 249 -15.60 7.39 -7.98
C THR A 249 -16.14 6.59 -6.80
N ARG A 250 -17.34 6.05 -6.96
CA ARG A 250 -18.01 5.24 -5.94
C ARG A 250 -17.41 3.84 -5.89
N TYR A 251 -17.25 3.33 -4.69
CA TYR A 251 -16.83 1.97 -4.37
C TYR A 251 -17.65 1.40 -3.21
N GLU A 252 -17.56 0.08 -3.02
CA GLU A 252 -18.28 -0.66 -1.99
C GLU A 252 -17.34 -1.58 -1.20
N ILE A 253 -17.54 -1.65 0.11
CA ILE A 253 -16.81 -2.53 1.04
C ILE A 253 -17.83 -3.20 1.95
N SER A 254 -17.74 -4.51 2.14
CA SER A 254 -18.56 -5.24 3.10
C SER A 254 -17.70 -5.67 4.29
N LEU A 255 -18.16 -5.38 5.50
CA LEU A 255 -17.52 -5.79 6.75
C LEU A 255 -18.37 -6.86 7.45
N LEU A 256 -17.74 -7.93 7.90
CA LEU A 256 -18.35 -8.94 8.75
C LEU A 256 -17.99 -8.62 10.21
N ILE A 257 -19.01 -8.44 11.04
CA ILE A 257 -18.88 -8.28 12.49
C ILE A 257 -19.48 -9.50 13.16
N GLN A 258 -18.67 -10.25 13.90
CA GLN A 258 -19.10 -11.43 14.65
C GLN A 258 -18.98 -11.16 16.15
N GLN A 259 -19.95 -11.63 16.91
CA GLN A 259 -19.86 -11.70 18.36
C GLN A 259 -19.45 -13.12 18.75
N ILE A 260 -18.24 -13.26 19.30
CA ILE A 260 -17.67 -14.54 19.71
C ILE A 260 -17.64 -14.59 21.24
N PRO A 261 -18.17 -15.66 21.88
CA PRO A 261 -18.07 -15.83 23.32
C PRO A 261 -16.61 -15.88 23.80
N ILE A 262 -16.29 -15.21 24.91
CA ILE A 262 -14.92 -15.13 25.46
C ILE A 262 -14.33 -16.52 25.75
N HIS A 263 -15.14 -17.47 26.21
CA HIS A 263 -14.68 -18.84 26.51
C HIS A 263 -14.22 -19.61 25.27
N GLU A 264 -14.77 -19.31 24.09
CA GLU A 264 -14.32 -19.90 22.82
C GLU A 264 -12.94 -19.35 22.42
N ILE A 265 -12.68 -18.08 22.72
CA ILE A 265 -11.36 -17.45 22.52
C ILE A 265 -10.30 -18.11 23.41
N GLU A 266 -10.60 -18.33 24.69
CA GLU A 266 -9.66 -18.91 25.67
C GLU A 266 -9.34 -20.40 25.42
N SER A 267 -10.32 -21.18 24.93
CA SER A 267 -10.12 -22.58 24.57
C SER A 267 -9.10 -22.77 23.43
N THR A 268 -9.03 -21.81 22.50
CA THR A 268 -8.06 -21.80 21.39
C THR A 268 -6.63 -21.52 21.88
N ILE A 269 -6.48 -20.72 22.95
CA ILE A 269 -5.18 -20.38 23.57
C ILE A 269 -4.67 -21.53 24.45
N SER A 270 -5.57 -22.20 25.16
CA SER A 270 -5.22 -23.31 26.06
C SER A 270 -4.68 -24.53 25.31
N ASN A 271 -5.18 -24.80 24.10
CA ASN A 271 -4.68 -25.87 23.23
C ASN A 271 -3.30 -25.58 22.60
N ARG A 272 -2.81 -24.33 22.63
CA ARG A 272 -1.44 -24.00 22.16
C ARG A 272 -0.37 -24.09 23.26
N ARG A 273 -0.77 -24.13 24.53
CA ARG A 273 0.18 -24.26 25.66
C ARG A 273 0.59 -25.70 25.97
N SER A 274 -0.09 -26.72 25.42
CA SER A 274 0.25 -28.13 25.62
C SER A 274 1.41 -28.64 24.75
N LEU A 275 2.05 -27.79 23.94
CA LEU A 275 3.23 -28.14 23.14
C LEU A 275 4.57 -27.76 23.79
N ASN A 276 4.55 -27.18 24.99
CA ASN A 276 5.77 -26.80 25.73
C ASN A 276 6.34 -27.90 26.65
N ASP A 277 5.80 -29.12 26.62
CA ASP A 277 6.35 -30.27 27.37
C ASP A 277 7.49 -30.99 26.63
N ILE A 278 8.04 -30.41 25.56
CA ILE A 278 9.27 -30.89 24.89
C ILE A 278 10.38 -29.85 25.06
N GLU A 279 10.68 -29.47 26.29
CA GLU A 279 11.90 -28.72 26.61
C GLU A 279 12.74 -29.45 27.68
N THR A 280 13.23 -30.64 27.32
CA THR A 280 14.45 -31.17 27.93
C THR A 280 15.23 -31.99 26.91
N ALA A 281 16.15 -31.34 26.19
CA ALA A 281 17.50 -31.85 25.87
C ALA A 281 18.08 -31.16 24.62
N ILE A 282 18.67 -29.97 24.78
CA ILE A 282 19.79 -29.58 23.91
C ILE A 282 20.90 -28.96 24.78
N PRO A 283 22.11 -29.55 24.81
CA PRO A 283 23.20 -29.09 25.67
C PRO A 283 23.87 -27.82 25.13
N ASN A 284 24.20 -26.94 26.09
CA ASN A 284 25.01 -25.73 25.96
C ASN A 284 26.19 -25.85 24.98
N ARG A 285 26.15 -25.09 23.88
CA ARG A 285 27.35 -24.64 23.16
C ARG A 285 27.61 -23.17 23.48
N ARG A 286 28.58 -22.96 24.37
CA ARG A 286 29.31 -21.69 24.52
C ARG A 286 29.88 -21.29 23.15
N SER A 287 29.52 -20.12 22.63
CA SER A 287 30.35 -19.41 21.66
C SER A 287 31.03 -18.24 22.35
N LEU A 288 32.35 -18.37 22.45
CA LEU A 288 33.29 -17.29 22.66
C LEU A 288 33.13 -16.28 21.52
N LEU A 289 32.90 -15.01 21.85
CA LEU A 289 33.40 -13.87 21.08
C LEU A 289 33.46 -12.66 22.00
N SER A 290 34.67 -12.17 22.10
CA SER A 290 35.19 -11.12 22.97
C SER A 290 34.82 -9.72 22.50
N ASP A 291 34.47 -8.90 23.48
CA ASP A 291 35.00 -7.56 23.76
C ASP A 291 35.67 -6.79 22.62
N SER A 292 35.03 -5.69 22.23
CA SER A 292 35.73 -4.44 21.92
C SER A 292 34.81 -3.25 22.20
N THR A 293 34.96 -2.71 23.40
CA THR A 293 34.46 -1.38 23.78
C THR A 293 35.47 -0.33 23.30
N GLN A 294 35.05 0.56 22.40
CA GLN A 294 35.73 1.84 22.18
C GLN A 294 34.73 2.99 22.34
N GLN A 295 34.99 3.82 23.34
CA GLN A 295 34.33 5.10 23.62
C GLN A 295 34.61 6.11 22.50
N PRO A 296 33.62 6.93 22.09
CA PRO A 296 33.89 8.16 21.36
C PRO A 296 34.23 9.31 22.32
N GLN A 297 35.35 9.97 22.03
CA GLN A 297 35.78 11.22 22.65
C GLN A 297 34.89 12.40 22.18
N ALA A 298 34.59 13.29 23.12
CA ALA A 298 33.83 14.52 22.89
C ALA A 298 34.68 15.54 22.10
N VAL A 299 34.14 16.00 20.97
CA VAL A 299 34.65 17.17 20.25
C VAL A 299 33.71 18.34 20.49
N ASN A 300 34.30 19.38 21.06
CA ASN A 300 33.71 20.67 21.38
C ASN A 300 33.63 21.51 20.09
N VAL A 301 32.43 21.93 19.65
CA VAL A 301 32.27 22.83 18.50
C VAL A 301 31.38 24.01 18.89
N GLU A 302 31.94 25.19 18.69
CA GLU A 302 31.40 26.52 18.96
C GLU A 302 30.09 26.84 18.22
N LYS A 303 29.24 27.63 18.89
CA LYS A 303 28.09 28.33 18.32
C LYS A 303 28.54 29.52 17.45
N PRO A 304 27.83 29.77 16.34
CA PRO A 304 27.44 31.15 16.00
C PRO A 304 25.92 31.23 15.72
N HIS A 305 25.19 32.05 16.46
CA HIS A 305 24.80 33.43 16.13
C HIS A 305 23.54 33.51 15.25
N ASN A 306 22.42 33.80 15.93
CA ASN A 306 21.12 34.14 15.36
C ASN A 306 21.22 35.41 14.51
N THR A 307 20.70 35.38 13.29
CA THR A 307 20.27 36.59 12.58
C THR A 307 18.85 36.37 12.05
N THR A 308 17.92 37.11 12.62
CA THR A 308 16.51 37.16 12.24
C THR A 308 16.38 38.08 11.01
N LEU A 309 15.84 37.57 9.91
CA LEU A 309 15.38 38.38 8.78
C LEU A 309 13.91 38.10 8.52
N THR A 310 13.09 39.09 8.89
CA THR A 310 11.70 39.26 8.50
C THR A 310 11.62 39.60 7.02
N ASN A 311 10.91 38.80 6.21
CA ASN A 311 10.49 39.21 4.88
C ASN A 311 8.98 39.04 4.72
N THR A 312 8.33 40.19 4.54
CA THR A 312 6.94 40.40 4.17
C THR A 312 6.82 40.25 2.65
N VAL A 313 6.00 39.33 2.15
CA VAL A 313 5.68 39.27 0.71
C VAL A 313 4.17 39.32 0.51
N LYS A 314 3.77 40.33 -0.26
CA LYS A 314 2.41 40.65 -0.73
C LYS A 314 1.90 39.56 -1.68
N SER A 315 0.64 39.17 -1.49
CA SER A 315 -0.16 38.42 -2.45
C SER A 315 -0.64 39.35 -3.57
N THR A 316 -0.54 38.89 -4.82
CA THR A 316 -1.25 39.46 -5.97
C THR A 316 -2.05 38.34 -6.63
N ASP A 317 -3.36 38.41 -6.45
CA ASP A 317 -4.34 37.55 -7.11
C ASP A 317 -4.45 37.89 -8.60
N THR A 318 -4.47 36.86 -9.45
CA THR A 318 -4.94 36.97 -10.84
C THR A 318 -5.91 35.81 -11.12
N PRO A 319 -7.05 36.06 -11.81
CA PRO A 319 -8.15 35.11 -11.86
C PRO A 319 -8.01 34.05 -12.96
N VAL A 320 -8.44 32.83 -12.65
CA VAL A 320 -8.47 31.65 -13.54
C VAL A 320 -9.71 31.69 -14.43
N LEU A 321 -9.53 31.53 -15.74
CA LEU A 321 -10.62 31.30 -16.71
C LEU A 321 -10.91 29.80 -16.87
N PRO A 322 -12.18 29.39 -17.09
CA PRO A 322 -12.56 27.98 -17.20
C PRO A 322 -12.20 27.38 -18.58
N ARG A 323 -11.60 26.18 -18.57
CA ARG A 323 -11.40 25.34 -19.77
C ARG A 323 -12.58 24.38 -19.95
N ASN A 324 -13.17 24.39 -21.15
CA ASN A 324 -14.13 23.37 -21.60
C ASN A 324 -13.41 22.06 -21.96
N PRO A 325 -14.01 20.89 -21.68
CA PRO A 325 -13.43 19.59 -22.02
C PRO A 325 -13.57 19.25 -23.51
N ILE A 326 -12.52 18.67 -24.08
CA ILE A 326 -12.47 18.10 -25.43
C ILE A 326 -13.02 16.65 -25.36
N PRO A 327 -13.91 16.22 -26.29
CA PRO A 327 -14.40 14.84 -26.31
C PRO A 327 -13.37 13.89 -26.93
N MET A 328 -13.09 12.76 -26.26
CA MET A 328 -12.29 11.66 -26.82
C MET A 328 -13.16 10.61 -27.52
N PRO A 329 -12.65 9.96 -28.58
CA PRO A 329 -13.40 8.97 -29.36
C PRO A 329 -13.53 7.61 -28.67
N LEU A 330 -14.76 7.08 -28.67
CA LEU A 330 -15.11 5.69 -28.39
C LEU A 330 -14.62 4.77 -29.52
N ASN A 331 -13.65 3.89 -29.24
CA ASN A 331 -13.62 2.48 -29.65
C ASN A 331 -12.19 1.93 -29.59
N MET A 332 -11.92 1.03 -28.65
CA MET A 332 -10.92 -0.01 -28.85
C MET A 332 -11.53 -1.39 -28.56
N PRO A 333 -11.17 -2.43 -29.32
CA PRO A 333 -11.70 -3.77 -29.18
C PRO A 333 -11.25 -4.44 -27.87
N ARG A 334 -12.22 -5.02 -27.17
CA ARG A 334 -12.07 -5.74 -25.90
C ARG A 334 -11.33 -7.05 -26.14
N VAL A 335 -10.08 -7.15 -25.71
CA VAL A 335 -9.35 -8.44 -25.60
C VAL A 335 -9.76 -9.10 -24.29
N THR A 336 -10.63 -10.11 -24.36
CA THR A 336 -10.95 -10.96 -23.21
C THR A 336 -9.89 -12.05 -23.09
N ASN A 337 -8.88 -11.83 -22.24
CA ASN A 337 -8.03 -12.92 -21.77
C ASN A 337 -8.80 -13.70 -20.68
N THR A 338 -9.44 -14.81 -21.08
CA THR A 338 -9.92 -15.81 -20.13
C THR A 338 -8.71 -16.50 -19.50
N VAL A 339 -8.38 -16.14 -18.27
CA VAL A 339 -7.48 -16.91 -17.40
C VAL A 339 -8.10 -18.30 -17.24
N LYS A 340 -7.47 -19.32 -17.84
CA LYS A 340 -7.85 -20.72 -17.61
C LYS A 340 -7.51 -21.03 -16.15
N ARG A 341 -8.55 -21.22 -15.32
CA ARG A 341 -8.43 -21.76 -13.97
C ARG A 341 -7.63 -23.07 -14.02
N PRO A 342 -6.74 -23.35 -13.06
CA PRO A 342 -6.17 -24.68 -12.89
C PRO A 342 -7.33 -25.67 -12.72
N ARG A 343 -7.52 -26.58 -13.68
CA ARG A 343 -8.40 -27.73 -13.46
C ARG A 343 -7.67 -28.64 -12.51
N ILE A 344 -8.25 -28.87 -11.34
CA ILE A 344 -7.88 -29.99 -10.49
C ILE A 344 -8.04 -31.25 -11.34
N ASP A 345 -6.96 -32.00 -11.47
CA ASP A 345 -6.92 -33.27 -12.18
C ASP A 345 -7.75 -34.29 -11.38
N GLU A 346 -8.92 -34.66 -11.88
CA GLU A 346 -9.83 -35.60 -11.23
C GLU A 346 -9.17 -36.96 -10.95
N ASP A 347 -8.18 -37.34 -11.75
CA ASP A 347 -7.45 -38.59 -11.56
C ASP A 347 -6.49 -38.51 -10.37
N HIS A 348 -5.93 -37.32 -10.11
CA HIS A 348 -5.13 -37.07 -8.92
C HIS A 348 -5.98 -37.11 -7.65
N LEU A 349 -7.22 -36.59 -7.72
CA LEU A 349 -8.15 -36.61 -6.59
C LEU A 349 -8.57 -38.03 -6.22
N LYS A 350 -8.93 -38.85 -7.22
CA LYS A 350 -9.29 -40.26 -7.00
C LYS A 350 -8.15 -41.07 -6.41
N LYS A 351 -6.90 -40.78 -6.82
CA LYS A 351 -5.73 -41.44 -6.26
C LYS A 351 -5.54 -41.11 -4.78
N GLN A 352 -5.68 -39.84 -4.40
CA GLN A 352 -5.60 -39.41 -3.00
C GLN A 352 -6.69 -40.07 -2.14
N GLU A 353 -7.90 -40.23 -2.68
CA GLU A 353 -9.00 -40.90 -1.98
C GLU A 353 -8.73 -42.39 -1.73
N ILE A 354 -8.18 -43.10 -2.73
CA ILE A 354 -7.79 -44.51 -2.59
C ILE A 354 -6.66 -44.66 -1.58
N ASP A 355 -5.64 -43.79 -1.62
CA ASP A 355 -4.51 -43.83 -0.70
C ASP A 355 -4.98 -43.59 0.76
N LEU A 356 -5.95 -42.70 0.96
CA LEU A 356 -6.56 -42.45 2.27
C LEU A 356 -7.35 -43.67 2.78
N GLN A 357 -8.15 -44.31 1.92
CA GLN A 357 -8.91 -45.51 2.28
C GLN A 357 -7.97 -46.66 2.66
N ASN A 358 -6.87 -46.84 1.92
CA ASN A 358 -5.87 -47.86 2.22
C ASN A 358 -5.14 -47.57 3.54
N ALA A 359 -4.82 -46.31 3.84
CA ALA A 359 -4.20 -45.92 5.10
C ALA A 359 -5.13 -46.17 6.29
N LEU A 360 -6.43 -45.90 6.15
CA LEU A 360 -7.44 -46.17 7.19
C LEU A 360 -7.61 -47.68 7.43
N LEU A 361 -7.62 -48.48 6.36
CA LEU A 361 -7.72 -49.94 6.46
C LEU A 361 -6.48 -50.53 7.15
N TYR A 362 -5.29 -50.02 6.83
CA TYR A 362 -4.04 -50.44 7.47
C TYR A 362 -4.01 -50.07 8.96
N ALA A 363 -4.43 -48.86 9.32
CA ALA A 363 -4.51 -48.42 10.70
C ALA A 363 -5.50 -49.26 11.53
N ALA A 364 -6.63 -49.67 10.95
CA ALA A 364 -7.59 -50.56 11.59
C ALA A 364 -7.01 -51.97 11.81
N SER A 365 -6.15 -52.46 10.90
CA SER A 365 -5.52 -53.78 11.01
C SER A 365 -4.36 -53.88 12.01
N MET A 366 -3.85 -52.75 12.49
CA MET A 366 -2.80 -52.68 13.52
C MET A 366 -3.34 -52.46 14.94
N GLY A 367 -4.66 -52.38 15.10
CA GLY A 367 -5.34 -52.13 16.37
C GLY A 367 -5.83 -53.37 17.13
N ASP A 368 -5.58 -54.59 16.61
CA ASP A 368 -5.95 -55.87 17.22
C ASP A 368 -4.73 -56.66 17.74
#